data_AF-A0A7T3DBX2-F1
#
_entry.id   AF-A0A7T3DBX2-F1
#
_cell.length_a   1.000
_cell.length_b   1.000
_cell.length_c   1.000
_cell.angle_alpha   90.00
_cell.angle_beta   90.00
_cell.angle_gamma   90.00
#
_symmetry.space_group_name_H-M   'P 1'
#
loop_
_entity.id
_entity.type
_entity.pdbx_description
1 polymer ?
#
loop_
_entity_poly.entity_id
_entity_poly.type
_entity_poly.pdbx_seq_one_letter_code
_entity_poly.pdbx_strand_id
1 'polypeptide(L)' 'MNSLTNPERAITSLENCHVLLWSQSQCAMHIEPVSSMLTHNRRAYVEDRRMDYVPIAFGTRDLCSALAEKVRQTLNKRRG' A
#
# COMPACT_ATOMS: atom_id res chain seq x y z
N MET A 1 -13.18 -15.24 19.46
CA MET A 1 -13.47 -13.81 19.30
C MET A 1 -12.87 -13.37 17.97
N ASN A 2 -13.68 -13.25 16.91
CA ASN A 2 -13.19 -12.92 15.57
C ASN A 2 -13.07 -11.39 15.44
N SER A 3 -11.84 -10.89 15.40
CA SER A 3 -11.46 -9.47 15.26
C SER A 3 -11.83 -8.80 13.93
N LEU A 4 -12.76 -9.37 13.15
CA LEU A 4 -13.04 -8.91 11.78
C LEU A 4 -14.22 -7.95 11.64
N THR A 5 -14.88 -7.56 12.74
CA THR A 5 -16.11 -6.74 12.67
C THR A 5 -16.16 -5.60 13.69
N ASN A 6 -15.04 -5.06 14.19
CA ASN A 6 -15.12 -3.83 14.99
C ASN A 6 -15.25 -2.59 14.07
N PRO A 7 -16.43 -1.93 14.00
CA PRO A 7 -16.63 -0.75 13.16
C PRO A 7 -15.85 0.50 13.63
N GLU A 8 -15.23 0.49 14.81
CA GLU A 8 -14.46 1.62 15.36
C GLU A 8 -13.13 1.91 14.64
N ARG A 9 -12.71 1.06 13.69
CA ARG A 9 -11.52 1.31 12.85
C ARG A 9 -11.88 1.48 11.36
N ALA A 10 -13.07 1.98 11.06
CA ALA A 10 -13.44 2.36 9.71
C ALA A 10 -12.55 3.50 9.20
N ILE A 11 -12.18 3.47 7.92
CA ILE A 11 -11.53 4.61 7.26
C ILE A 11 -12.60 5.68 7.08
N THR A 12 -12.59 6.69 7.94
CA THR A 12 -13.55 7.80 7.90
C THR A 12 -13.02 9.01 7.15
N SER A 13 -11.72 9.02 6.83
CA SER A 13 -11.01 10.09 6.15
C SER A 13 -9.81 9.52 5.39
N LEU A 14 -9.45 10.15 4.26
CA LEU A 14 -8.23 9.86 3.50
C LEU A 14 -6.95 10.03 4.34
N GLU A 15 -6.98 10.88 5.37
CA GLU A 15 -5.86 11.11 6.28
C GLU A 15 -5.52 9.87 7.11
N ASN A 16 -6.52 9.01 7.35
CA ASN A 16 -6.36 7.75 8.08
C ASN A 16 -6.21 6.55 7.14
N CYS A 17 -6.25 6.77 5.82
CA CYS A 17 -6.14 5.73 4.81
C CYS A 17 -4.67 5.52 4.40
N HIS A 18 -4.25 4.27 4.39
CA HIS A 18 -2.95 3.84 3.88
C HIS A 18 -3.12 3.00 2.61
N VAL A 19 -2.07 2.94 1.81
CA VAL A 19 -1.96 2.09 0.63
C VAL A 19 -0.81 1.12 0.81
N LEU A 20 -1.01 -0.13 0.38
CA LEU A 20 0.06 -1.10 0.13
C LEU A 20 0.46 -1.02 -1.34
N LEU A 21 1.71 -0.67 -1.62
CA LEU A 21 2.29 -0.54 -2.95
C LEU A 21 3.31 -1.66 -3.19
N TRP A 22 3.38 -2.16 -4.41
CA TRP A 22 4.45 -3.04 -4.88
C TRP A 22 5.37 -2.29 -5.87
N SER A 23 6.67 -2.33 -5.64
CA SER A 23 7.69 -1.93 -6.62
C SER A 23 8.29 -3.17 -7.27
N GLN A 24 8.24 -3.23 -8.60
CA GLN A 24 8.83 -4.33 -9.36
C GLN A 24 10.35 -4.23 -9.35
N SER A 25 10.90 -3.03 -9.61
CA SER A 25 12.34 -2.78 -9.68
C SER A 25 13.05 -3.07 -8.35
N GLN A 26 12.39 -2.81 -7.21
CA GLN A 26 12.94 -3.11 -5.88
C GLN A 26 12.51 -4.49 -5.35
N CYS A 27 11.60 -5.17 -6.05
CA CYS A 27 10.94 -6.39 -5.59
C CYS A 27 10.51 -6.28 -4.11
N ALA A 28 9.80 -5.20 -3.78
CA ALA A 28 9.53 -4.79 -2.41
C ALA A 28 8.10 -4.24 -2.25
N MET A 29 7.61 -4.29 -1.01
CA MET A 29 6.33 -3.72 -0.61
C MET A 29 6.57 -2.44 0.20
N HIS A 30 5.74 -1.44 -0.05
CA HIS A 30 5.76 -0.16 0.66
C HIS A 30 4.37 0.12 1.21
N ILE A 31 4.31 0.64 2.44
CA ILE A 31 3.07 1.10 3.04
C ILE A 31 3.23 2.58 3.35
N GLU A 32 2.32 3.40 2.83
CA GLU A 32 2.32 4.84 3.06
C GLU A 32 0.88 5.39 3.15
N PRO A 33 0.67 6.60 3.71
CA PRO A 33 -0.60 7.29 3.60
C PRO A 33 -1.02 7.50 2.14
N VAL A 34 -2.31 7.41 1.84
CA VAL A 34 -2.83 7.62 0.47
C VAL A 34 -2.52 9.02 -0.04
N SER A 35 -2.55 10.03 0.84
CA SER A 35 -2.20 11.41 0.50
C SER A 35 -0.76 11.55 0.00
N SER A 36 0.19 10.81 0.58
CA SER A 36 1.58 10.77 0.13
C SER A 36 1.68 10.17 -1.28
N MET A 37 1.06 9.01 -1.50
CA MET A 37 1.03 8.37 -2.82
C MET A 37 0.45 9.29 -3.89
N LEU A 38 -0.70 9.92 -3.62
CA LEU A 38 -1.33 10.84 -4.55
C LEU A 38 -0.45 12.06 -4.85
N THR A 39 0.29 12.55 -3.86
CA THR A 39 1.25 13.65 -4.06
C THR A 39 2.38 13.22 -5.02
N HIS A 40 2.95 12.04 -4.81
CA HIS A 40 3.99 11.50 -5.70
C HIS A 40 3.47 11.25 -7.12
N ASN A 41 2.27 10.68 -7.24
CA ASN A 41 1.65 10.39 -8.53
C ASN A 41 1.32 11.68 -9.30
N ARG A 42 0.79 12.70 -8.61
CA ARG A 42 0.53 14.01 -9.23
C ARG A 42 1.80 14.66 -9.76
N ARG A 43 2.89 14.63 -8.98
CA ARG A 43 4.19 15.15 -9.46
C ARG A 43 4.69 14.38 -10.67
N ALA A 44 4.66 13.04 -10.61
CA ALA A 44 5.07 12.21 -11.73
C ALA A 44 4.24 12.46 -13.00
N TYR A 45 2.93 12.67 -12.87
CA TYR A 45 2.07 13.05 -13.99
C TYR A 45 2.47 14.39 -14.62
N VAL A 46 2.70 15.42 -13.79
CA VAL A 46 3.12 16.75 -14.27
C VAL A 46 4.50 16.70 -14.93
N GLU A 47 5.38 15.86 -14.44
CA GLU A 47 6.78 15.73 -14.90
C GLU A 47 6.97 14.69 -16.01
N ASP A 48 5.89 14.02 -16.46
CA ASP A 48 5.96 12.85 -17.37
C ASP A 48 6.97 11.78 -16.91
N ARG A 49 7.03 11.56 -15.60
CA ARG A 49 8.01 10.66 -14.97
C ARG A 49 7.46 9.25 -14.88
N ARG A 50 8.25 8.27 -15.35
CA ARG A 50 7.95 6.85 -15.13
C ARG A 50 7.92 6.51 -13.64
N MET A 51 6.95 5.68 -13.24
CA MET A 51 6.74 5.24 -11.86
C MET A 51 6.69 3.72 -11.78
N ASP A 52 7.29 3.18 -10.70
CA ASP A 52 7.34 1.75 -10.40
C ASP A 52 6.72 1.47 -9.02
N TYR A 53 5.47 1.87 -8.86
CA TYR A 53 4.68 1.62 -7.66
C TYR A 53 3.24 1.29 -8.05
N VAL A 54 2.87 0.02 -7.91
CA VAL A 54 1.53 -0.48 -8.21
C VAL A 54 0.73 -0.61 -6.91
N PRO A 55 -0.40 0.09 -6.75
CA PRO A 55 -1.28 -0.09 -5.59
C PRO A 55 -1.89 -1.49 -5.58
N ILE A 56 -1.82 -2.16 -4.42
CA ILE A 56 -2.36 -3.50 -4.19
C ILE A 56 -3.60 -3.47 -3.29
N ALA A 57 -3.60 -2.61 -2.26
CA ALA A 57 -4.72 -2.48 -1.34
C ALA A 57 -4.76 -1.10 -0.69
N PHE A 58 -5.97 -0.64 -0.36
CA PHE A 58 -6.24 0.55 0.43
C PHE A 58 -6.92 0.15 1.73
N GLY A 59 -6.53 0.77 2.85
CA GLY A 59 -6.85 0.21 4.15
C GLY A 59 -6.43 1.06 5.32
N THR A 60 -6.69 0.55 6.53
CA THR A 60 -5.92 0.95 7.70
C THR A 60 -4.47 0.47 7.54
N ARG A 61 -3.53 1.10 8.26
CA ARG A 61 -2.13 0.66 8.27
C ARG A 61 -1.99 -0.82 8.70
N ASP A 62 -2.80 -1.26 9.66
CA ASP A 62 -2.82 -2.64 10.14
C ASP A 62 -3.27 -3.62 9.05
N LEU A 63 -4.32 -3.26 8.29
CA LEU A 63 -4.78 -4.07 7.15
C LEU A 63 -3.69 -4.19 6.07
N CYS A 64 -3.06 -3.07 5.69
CA CYS A 64 -1.97 -3.05 4.72
C CYS A 64 -0.79 -3.90 5.20
N SER A 65 -0.46 -3.85 6.49
CA SER A 65 0.64 -4.63 7.09
C SER A 65 0.34 -6.13 7.10
N ALA A 66 -0.89 -6.51 7.46
CA ALA A 66 -1.34 -7.90 7.42
C ALA A 66 -1.34 -8.47 5.99
N LEU A 67 -1.72 -7.66 4.99
CA LEU A 67 -1.65 -8.04 3.58
C LEU A 67 -0.21 -8.15 3.08
N ALA A 68 0.68 -7.25 3.48
CA ALA A 68 2.10 -7.30 3.14
C ALA A 68 2.75 -8.61 3.61
N GLU A 69 2.42 -9.08 4.81
CA GLU A 69 2.94 -10.35 5.34
C GLU A 69 2.42 -11.55 4.52
N LYS A 70 1.14 -11.54 4.11
CA LYS A 70 0.57 -12.62 3.28
C LYS A 70 1.26 -12.75 1.91
N VAL A 71 1.68 -11.64 1.32
CA VAL A 71 2.33 -11.64 -0.01
C VAL A 71 3.86 -11.81 0.08
N ARG A 72 4.45 -11.81 1.27
CA ARG A 72 5.90 -11.93 1.49
C ARG A 72 6.48 -13.20 0.88
N GLN A 73 5.76 -14.32 0.94
CA GLN A 73 6.20 -15.57 0.31
C GLN A 73 6.34 -15.43 -1.20
N THR A 74 5.43 -14.71 -1.86
CA THR A 74 5.48 -14.45 -3.30
C THR A 74 6.68 -13.58 -3.66
N LEU A 75 7.01 -12.56 -2.85
CA LEU A 75 8.19 -11.73 -3.06
C LEU A 75 9.48 -12.53 -2.90
N ASN A 76 9.58 -13.36 -1.86
CA ASN A 76 10.74 -14.21 -1.65
C ASN A 76 10.98 -15.16 -2.84
N LYS A 77 9.91 -15.74 -3.41
CA LYS A 77 9.98 -16.56 -4.63
C LYS A 77 10.42 -15.79 -5.88
N ARG A 78 10.22 -14.46 -5.93
CA ARG A 78 10.64 -13.61 -7.05
C ARG A 78 12.06 -13.08 -6.90
N ARG A 79 12.63 -13.13 -5.68
CA ARG A 79 14.01 -12.73 -5.38
C ARG A 79 15.02 -13.85 -5.60
N GLY A 80 14.54 -15.09 -5.69
CA GLY A 80 15.33 -16.30 -5.96
C GLY A 80 15.11 -16.81 -7.37
#